data_AF-A0A8C9V7R5-F1
#
_entry.id   AF-A0A8C9V7R5-F1
#
_cell.length_a   1.000
_cell.length_b   1.000
_cell.length_c   1.000
_cell.angle_alpha   90.00
_cell.angle_beta   90.00
_cell.angle_gamma   90.00
#
_symmetry.space_group_name_H-M   'P 1'
#
loop_
_entity.id
_entity.type
_entity.pdbx_description
1 polymer ?
#
loop_
_entity_poly.entity_id
_entity_poly.type
_entity_poly.pdbx_seq_one_letter_code
_entity_poly.pdbx_strand_id
1 'polypeptide(L)'
;MELSKEEKQRLRKEKKQQKKNKKDDKGQPDNGMGKKDKKPLTAPSAQVTTQVQQPVVTQKALSASPVSEAPAPVDRPAKSKAELRAERRARQEADRASKQAKKGESAAQPSVGKTKAPPNELQPVVKRLPEHIQADDPEVVKKLAKKLEKQQIPVRLDYGYKVSLFSHLHQYSRKAPLTQQMSIPSTVIHPSIVRLGLQYSQGIVAGSNARSIALLLIHVIRDYSTPPNEELSRDLVNKLKPYISFLNQCRPLSASMGNAIKFIKKEISNIPSQCKEEEAKSRLQASIDNYIEVKINLAAEAITKFAIEKISNDDVILVYGCSSLVNHILCDAFKKERKFRVVVVDSRPRLEGREALRRLVKMGIHCTYVLISAVSYILPEVSKVFLGAHALLANGYVMSRVGTSQIALVAKAYNVPVLVCCETYKFCERVQTDSFVSNELDDPDELTVTRNGRTQLKHWQSFHMLGLLNLVYDVTPPDFVDLVITELGMIPCTSVPVVLRVKNVDQ
;
A
#
# COMPACT_ATOMS: atom_id res chain seq x y z
N MET A 1 -18.24 -49.61 7.17
CA MET A 1 -17.32 -50.73 7.42
C MET A 1 -15.92 -50.18 7.56
N GLU A 2 -15.36 -50.17 8.76
CA GLU A 2 -14.00 -49.69 9.01
C GLU A 2 -12.99 -50.78 8.66
N LEU A 3 -12.06 -50.49 7.75
CA LEU A 3 -10.95 -51.38 7.38
C LEU A 3 -10.10 -51.74 8.59
N SER A 4 -9.75 -53.02 8.71
CA SER A 4 -9.02 -53.55 9.87
C SER A 4 -7.61 -52.94 9.96
N LYS A 5 -7.01 -52.94 11.16
CA LYS A 5 -5.65 -52.41 11.37
C LYS A 5 -4.61 -53.10 10.49
N GLU A 6 -4.83 -54.37 10.13
CA GLU A 6 -3.92 -55.15 9.28
C GLU A 6 -4.01 -54.74 7.81
N GLU A 7 -5.21 -54.47 7.30
CA GLU A 7 -5.40 -53.98 5.92
C GLU A 7 -4.77 -52.60 5.71
N LYS A 8 -4.88 -51.72 6.71
CA LYS A 8 -4.23 -50.40 6.69
C LYS A 8 -2.69 -50.52 6.70
N GLN A 9 -2.14 -51.55 7.34
CA GLN A 9 -0.69 -51.80 7.32
C GLN A 9 -0.21 -52.38 5.97
N ARG A 10 -1.00 -53.27 5.33
CA ARG A 10 -0.67 -53.80 4.00
C ARG A 10 -0.65 -52.69 2.94
N LEU A 11 -1.67 -51.83 2.92
CA LEU A 11 -1.74 -50.67 2.01
C LEU A 11 -0.58 -49.67 2.21
N ARG A 12 -0.08 -49.51 3.45
CA ARG A 12 1.10 -48.69 3.74
C ARG A 12 2.40 -49.33 3.23
N LYS A 13 2.52 -50.66 3.27
CA LYS A 13 3.67 -51.39 2.74
C LYS A 13 3.70 -51.34 1.20
N GLU A 14 2.56 -51.53 0.54
CA GLU A 14 2.45 -51.42 -0.93
C GLU A 14 2.78 -50.01 -1.44
N LYS A 15 2.27 -48.96 -0.78
CA LYS A 15 2.61 -47.58 -1.13
C LYS A 15 4.10 -47.27 -0.94
N LYS A 16 4.77 -47.87 0.06
CA LYS A 16 6.23 -47.74 0.24
C LYS A 16 7.00 -48.48 -0.86
N GLN A 17 6.53 -49.66 -1.29
CA GLN A 17 7.15 -50.43 -2.37
C GLN A 17 7.08 -49.67 -3.71
N GLN A 18 5.90 -49.11 -4.06
CA GLN A 18 5.72 -48.33 -5.29
C GLN A 18 6.56 -47.04 -5.30
N LYS A 19 6.76 -46.41 -4.14
CA LYS A 19 7.58 -45.19 -4.03
C LYS A 19 9.08 -45.48 -4.11
N LYS A 20 9.50 -46.72 -3.81
CA LYS A 20 10.89 -47.19 -3.96
C LYS A 20 11.21 -47.50 -5.43
N ASN A 21 10.34 -48.24 -6.11
CA ASN A 21 10.49 -48.56 -7.54
C ASN A 21 10.49 -47.30 -8.44
N LYS A 22 9.77 -46.24 -8.06
CA LYS A 22 9.75 -44.97 -8.81
C LYS A 22 10.99 -44.09 -8.60
N LYS A 23 11.86 -44.45 -7.65
CA LYS A 23 13.07 -43.69 -7.29
C LYS A 23 14.33 -44.30 -7.91
N ASP A 24 14.28 -45.58 -8.28
CA ASP A 24 15.40 -46.30 -8.92
C ASP A 24 15.44 -46.09 -10.45
N ASP A 25 14.40 -45.51 -11.06
CA ASP A 25 14.25 -45.31 -12.52
C ASP A 25 14.68 -43.91 -13.02
N LYS A 26 15.42 -43.14 -12.21
CA LYS A 26 15.92 -41.79 -12.59
C LYS A 26 17.41 -41.62 -12.30
N GLY A 27 18.22 -42.54 -12.82
CA GLY A 27 19.68 -42.50 -12.71
C GLY A 27 20.38 -42.92 -14.00
N GLN A 28 20.89 -41.92 -14.72
CA GLN A 28 21.99 -41.93 -15.72
C GLN A 28 21.69 -42.04 -17.23
N PRO A 29 22.54 -41.35 -18.05
CA PRO A 29 22.26 -41.00 -19.44
C PRO A 29 23.06 -41.85 -20.43
N ASP A 30 22.72 -41.83 -21.72
CA ASP A 30 23.66 -42.29 -22.75
C ASP A 30 23.58 -41.54 -24.08
N ASN A 31 24.78 -41.33 -24.63
CA ASN A 31 25.14 -40.82 -25.94
C ASN A 31 25.05 -41.96 -26.97
N GLY A 32 24.86 -41.62 -28.26
CA GLY A 32 25.47 -42.42 -29.35
C GLY A 32 24.58 -42.86 -30.52
N MET A 33 24.54 -42.01 -31.55
CA MET A 33 24.99 -42.28 -32.94
C MET A 33 24.40 -43.43 -33.81
N GLY A 34 23.93 -43.04 -35.01
CA GLY A 34 23.89 -43.85 -36.24
C GLY A 34 22.96 -43.25 -37.32
N LYS A 35 23.40 -42.35 -38.23
CA LYS A 35 23.86 -42.61 -39.63
C LYS A 35 22.88 -43.52 -40.41
N LYS A 36 22.32 -43.22 -41.59
CA LYS A 36 22.68 -42.50 -42.85
C LYS A 36 21.34 -42.43 -43.66
N ASP A 37 21.08 -41.56 -44.64
CA ASP A 37 21.80 -41.31 -45.88
C ASP A 37 21.20 -40.10 -46.65
N LYS A 38 22.11 -39.32 -47.28
CA LYS A 38 22.04 -38.59 -48.58
C LYS A 38 20.94 -37.53 -48.83
N LYS A 39 21.12 -36.45 -49.61
CA LYS A 39 22.21 -35.54 -50.09
C LYS A 39 21.46 -34.50 -51.01
N PRO A 40 22.09 -33.45 -51.59
CA PRO A 40 21.74 -32.05 -51.28
C PRO A 40 21.38 -31.20 -52.53
N LEU A 41 21.07 -29.91 -52.34
CA LEU A 41 21.21 -28.73 -53.24
C LEU A 41 20.45 -27.56 -52.56
N THR A 42 20.81 -26.28 -52.53
CA THR A 42 21.96 -25.44 -52.87
C THR A 42 21.71 -24.09 -52.19
N ALA A 43 22.75 -23.42 -51.71
CA ALA A 43 22.70 -21.98 -51.37
C ALA A 43 22.76 -21.14 -52.66
N PRO A 44 22.55 -19.81 -52.55
CA PRO A 44 23.75 -18.99 -52.71
C PRO A 44 23.87 -17.83 -51.69
N SER A 45 25.14 -17.52 -51.46
CA SER A 45 25.71 -16.35 -50.81
C SER A 45 25.67 -15.10 -51.69
N ALA A 46 25.67 -13.90 -51.07
CA ALA A 46 26.37 -12.74 -51.60
C ALA A 46 26.88 -11.86 -50.44
N GLN A 47 28.21 -11.70 -50.41
CA GLN A 47 28.96 -10.73 -49.61
C GLN A 47 29.01 -9.39 -50.36
N VAL A 48 29.02 -8.27 -49.64
CA VAL A 48 29.84 -7.09 -50.03
C VAL A 48 30.48 -6.52 -48.77
N THR A 49 31.79 -6.38 -48.85
CA THR A 49 32.72 -5.85 -47.85
C THR A 49 33.04 -4.39 -48.22
N THR A 50 33.09 -3.49 -47.24
CA THR A 50 34.05 -2.36 -47.28
C THR A 50 34.37 -1.91 -45.85
N GLN A 51 35.63 -2.08 -45.47
CA GLN A 51 36.30 -1.38 -44.36
C GLN A 51 36.38 0.13 -44.72
N VAL A 52 36.56 1.07 -43.78
CA VAL A 52 37.90 1.54 -43.36
C VAL A 52 37.76 2.69 -42.32
N GLN A 53 38.65 2.63 -41.31
CA GLN A 53 39.23 3.69 -40.45
C GLN A 53 38.48 4.33 -39.26
N GLN A 54 39.00 4.01 -38.06
CA GLN A 54 39.16 4.92 -36.92
C GLN A 54 40.37 5.84 -37.14
N PRO A 55 40.50 6.92 -36.35
CA PRO A 55 41.80 7.21 -35.77
C PRO A 55 41.76 7.48 -34.25
N VAL A 56 42.81 6.99 -33.59
CA VAL A 56 43.31 7.39 -32.28
C VAL A 56 44.52 8.29 -32.52
N VAL A 57 44.61 9.49 -31.94
CA VAL A 57 45.90 10.16 -31.63
C VAL A 57 45.81 10.98 -30.33
N THR A 58 46.92 10.90 -29.61
CA THR A 58 47.39 11.37 -28.29
C THR A 58 47.60 12.88 -28.05
N GLN A 59 47.43 13.27 -26.77
CA GLN A 59 48.16 14.23 -25.90
C GLN A 59 48.98 15.42 -26.47
N LYS A 60 48.76 16.63 -25.92
CA LYS A 60 49.77 17.44 -25.17
C LYS A 60 49.19 18.69 -24.48
N ALA A 61 49.89 19.15 -23.44
CA ALA A 61 49.54 20.17 -22.44
C ALA A 61 50.08 21.59 -22.74
N LEU A 62 49.53 22.64 -22.11
CA LEU A 62 50.18 23.61 -21.18
C LEU A 62 49.53 25.02 -21.11
N SER A 63 49.73 25.64 -19.93
CA SER A 63 49.62 27.07 -19.53
C SER A 63 48.25 27.60 -19.09
N ALA A 64 48.09 28.49 -18.11
CA ALA A 64 48.86 28.93 -16.93
C ALA A 64 47.90 29.79 -16.07
N SER A 65 48.13 29.84 -14.74
CA SER A 65 47.33 30.57 -13.74
C SER A 65 47.52 32.11 -13.77
N PRO A 66 46.82 32.86 -12.89
CA PRO A 66 47.48 33.25 -11.63
C PRO A 66 46.61 33.11 -10.37
N VAL A 67 47.31 33.22 -9.23
CA VAL A 67 46.98 32.84 -7.84
C VAL A 67 46.90 34.10 -6.96
N SER A 68 46.14 34.03 -5.86
CA SER A 68 46.43 34.69 -4.56
C SER A 68 45.88 33.81 -3.43
N GLU A 69 46.67 32.92 -2.82
CA GLU A 69 47.56 33.07 -1.66
C GLU A 69 46.87 32.97 -0.28
N ALA A 70 47.12 31.84 0.39
CA ALA A 70 47.17 31.65 1.85
C ALA A 70 48.21 30.56 2.17
N PRO A 71 48.93 30.61 3.31
CA PRO A 71 50.29 30.10 3.43
C PRO A 71 50.41 28.65 3.94
N ALA A 72 51.57 28.03 3.68
CA ALA A 72 52.00 26.70 4.13
C ALA A 72 53.33 26.83 4.94
N PRO A 73 53.99 25.74 5.40
CA PRO A 73 53.56 24.66 6.31
C PRO A 73 54.60 24.38 7.44
N VAL A 74 54.32 23.41 8.33
CA VAL A 74 55.33 22.79 9.23
C VAL A 74 55.33 21.27 9.07
N ASP A 75 56.52 20.71 8.84
CA ASP A 75 56.84 19.32 8.49
C ASP A 75 56.50 18.24 9.54
N ARG A 76 56.05 17.08 9.05
CA ARG A 76 56.20 15.76 9.72
C ARG A 76 56.56 14.70 8.66
N PRO A 77 57.50 13.78 8.93
CA PRO A 77 58.02 12.87 7.91
C PRO A 77 57.02 11.75 7.57
N ALA A 78 56.95 11.42 6.28
CA ALA A 78 56.10 10.37 5.74
C ALA A 78 56.67 8.96 6.04
N LYS A 79 55.92 8.16 6.82
CA LYS A 79 56.25 6.76 7.12
C LYS A 79 56.16 5.87 5.89
N SER A 80 57.03 4.87 5.78
CA SER A 80 57.08 4.01 4.60
C SER A 80 55.91 3.02 4.54
N LYS A 81 55.55 2.57 3.33
CA LYS A 81 54.43 1.63 3.09
C LYS A 81 54.58 0.29 3.82
N ALA A 82 55.80 -0.07 4.22
CA ALA A 82 56.08 -1.26 5.03
C ALA A 82 55.68 -1.07 6.51
N GLU A 83 55.94 0.11 7.07
CA GLU A 83 55.59 0.44 8.46
C GLU A 83 54.06 0.52 8.66
N LEU A 84 53.33 1.09 7.69
CA LEU A 84 51.86 1.13 7.74
C LEU A 84 51.24 -0.28 7.69
N ARG A 85 51.88 -1.23 7.01
CA ARG A 85 51.44 -2.64 6.99
C ARG A 85 51.79 -3.38 8.27
N ALA A 86 52.94 -3.09 8.87
CA ALA A 86 53.32 -3.63 10.18
C ALA A 86 52.39 -3.13 11.29
N GLU A 87 52.06 -1.82 11.28
CA GLU A 87 51.14 -1.23 12.26
C GLU A 87 49.72 -1.81 12.16
N ARG A 88 49.25 -2.13 10.94
CA ARG A 88 47.95 -2.76 10.71
C ARG A 88 47.90 -4.22 11.19
N ARG A 89 49.01 -4.97 11.08
CA ARG A 89 49.12 -6.33 11.60
C ARG A 89 49.21 -6.34 13.13
N ALA A 90 49.98 -5.43 13.71
CA ALA A 90 50.07 -5.27 15.16
C ALA A 90 48.72 -4.92 15.81
N ARG A 91 47.90 -4.06 15.18
CA ARG A 91 46.54 -3.78 15.65
C ARG A 91 45.61 -5.00 15.57
N GLN A 92 45.72 -5.81 14.51
CA GLN A 92 44.94 -7.04 14.40
C GLN A 92 45.34 -8.12 15.41
N GLU A 93 46.62 -8.22 15.77
CA GLU A 93 47.08 -9.13 16.82
C GLU A 93 46.68 -8.65 18.22
N ALA A 94 46.73 -7.34 18.50
CA ALA A 94 46.23 -6.76 19.74
C ALA A 94 44.72 -6.99 19.93
N ASP A 95 43.93 -6.88 18.85
CA ASP A 95 42.49 -7.17 18.86
C ASP A 95 42.17 -8.67 19.02
N ARG A 96 43.08 -9.56 18.59
CA ARG A 96 42.97 -11.01 18.84
C ARG A 96 43.32 -11.37 20.27
N ALA A 97 44.38 -10.77 20.82
CA ALA A 97 44.81 -10.97 22.19
C ALA A 97 43.76 -10.47 23.19
N SER A 98 43.12 -9.32 22.94
CA SER A 98 42.05 -8.80 23.80
C SER A 98 40.76 -9.65 23.78
N LYS A 99 40.46 -10.29 22.64
CA LYS A 99 39.35 -11.26 22.54
C LYS A 99 39.66 -12.61 23.18
N GLN A 100 40.93 -13.03 23.23
CA GLN A 100 41.37 -14.22 23.96
C GLN A 100 41.42 -13.97 25.48
N ALA A 101 41.84 -12.79 25.93
CA ALA A 101 41.82 -12.41 27.34
C ALA A 101 40.40 -12.38 27.93
N LYS A 102 39.39 -11.89 27.17
CA LYS A 102 37.98 -11.90 27.59
C LYS A 102 37.32 -13.29 27.67
N LYS A 103 37.99 -14.35 27.19
CA LYS A 103 37.55 -15.74 27.33
C LYS A 103 38.19 -16.48 28.52
N GLY A 104 39.14 -15.85 29.23
CA GLY A 104 39.90 -16.46 30.33
C GLY A 104 39.36 -16.23 31.75
N GLU A 105 38.46 -15.27 31.98
CA GLU A 105 38.04 -14.86 33.33
C GLU A 105 36.68 -15.42 33.77
N SER A 106 36.42 -16.70 33.50
CA SER A 106 35.28 -17.41 34.10
C SER A 106 35.60 -18.88 34.36
N ALA A 107 36.52 -19.15 35.30
CA ALA A 107 36.71 -20.48 35.88
C ALA A 107 37.53 -20.48 37.19
N ALA A 108 36.85 -20.36 38.33
CA ALA A 108 37.23 -20.84 39.68
C ALA A 108 35.99 -20.58 40.58
N GLN A 109 35.27 -21.52 41.21
CA GLN A 109 35.54 -22.83 41.83
C GLN A 109 34.24 -23.71 41.88
N PRO A 110 34.30 -25.00 42.30
CA PRO A 110 33.38 -26.06 41.86
C PRO A 110 32.37 -26.69 42.88
N SER A 111 31.32 -27.29 42.29
CA SER A 111 30.43 -28.43 42.68
C SER A 111 29.54 -28.33 43.93
N VAL A 112 28.21 -28.55 43.87
CA VAL A 112 27.53 -29.86 43.67
C VAL A 112 26.17 -29.74 42.92
N GLY A 113 25.86 -30.71 42.05
CA GLY A 113 24.48 -31.22 41.83
C GLY A 113 23.66 -30.70 40.63
N LYS A 114 23.36 -31.58 39.66
CA LYS A 114 22.72 -31.33 38.35
C LYS A 114 21.18 -31.22 38.39
N THR A 115 20.61 -30.34 37.55
CA THR A 115 19.61 -30.69 36.51
C THR A 115 19.55 -29.62 35.40
N LYS A 116 19.52 -30.08 34.12
CA LYS A 116 19.64 -29.28 32.88
C LYS A 116 18.39 -28.43 32.58
N ALA A 117 18.60 -27.18 32.14
CA ALA A 117 17.59 -26.31 31.51
C ALA A 117 18.03 -25.90 30.07
N PRO A 118 17.09 -25.65 29.13
CA PRO A 118 17.33 -25.54 27.68
C PRO A 118 17.92 -24.18 27.24
N PRO A 119 18.46 -24.07 26.01
CA PRO A 119 19.17 -22.89 25.54
C PRO A 119 18.23 -21.69 25.31
N ASN A 120 18.73 -20.55 25.78
CA ASN A 120 18.17 -19.20 25.85
C ASN A 120 17.46 -18.75 24.56
N GLU A 121 16.16 -18.46 24.67
CA GLU A 121 15.36 -17.79 23.65
C GLU A 121 15.83 -16.35 23.46
N LEU A 122 16.05 -15.99 22.18
CA LEU A 122 16.09 -14.59 21.76
C LEU A 122 14.78 -13.93 22.16
N GLN A 123 14.88 -12.81 22.88
CA GLN A 123 13.73 -12.00 23.29
C GLN A 123 12.77 -11.77 22.11
N PRO A 124 11.45 -11.86 22.33
CA PRO A 124 10.50 -11.70 21.25
C PRO A 124 10.58 -10.26 20.78
N VAL A 125 11.03 -10.09 19.53
CA VAL A 125 10.68 -8.92 18.71
C VAL A 125 9.20 -8.66 18.97
N VAL A 126 8.88 -7.48 19.50
CA VAL A 126 7.50 -7.02 19.71
C VAL A 126 6.75 -7.30 18.41
N LYS A 127 5.97 -8.39 18.37
CA LYS A 127 5.10 -8.71 17.24
C LYS A 127 4.04 -7.63 17.24
N ARG A 128 4.31 -6.53 16.53
CA ARG A 128 3.25 -5.62 16.08
C ARG A 128 2.24 -6.53 15.39
N LEU A 129 1.04 -6.62 15.96
CA LEU A 129 -0.07 -7.28 15.31
C LEU A 129 -0.14 -6.75 13.88
N PRO A 130 -0.17 -7.62 12.85
CA PRO A 130 -0.38 -7.16 11.48
C PRO A 130 -1.61 -6.22 11.46
N GLU A 131 -1.47 -5.02 10.89
CA GLU A 131 -2.59 -4.07 10.75
C GLU A 131 -3.75 -4.69 9.95
N HIS A 132 -3.48 -5.77 9.20
CA HIS A 132 -4.47 -6.59 8.49
C HIS A 132 -4.64 -7.97 9.11
N ILE A 133 -5.90 -8.36 9.31
CA ILE A 133 -6.27 -9.70 9.77
C ILE A 133 -6.14 -10.65 8.59
N GLN A 134 -5.34 -11.70 8.77
CA GLN A 134 -5.24 -12.83 7.84
C GLN A 134 -6.50 -13.69 7.98
N ALA A 135 -7.42 -13.58 7.02
CA ALA A 135 -8.71 -14.28 7.02
C ALA A 135 -8.59 -15.79 6.72
N ASP A 136 -7.42 -16.25 6.32
CA ASP A 136 -7.06 -17.63 6.01
C ASP A 136 -6.55 -18.41 7.23
N ASP A 137 -5.99 -17.74 8.23
CA ASP A 137 -5.53 -18.39 9.46
C ASP A 137 -6.70 -18.58 10.46
N PRO A 138 -7.12 -19.84 10.73
CA PRO A 138 -8.25 -20.12 11.61
C PRO A 138 -8.00 -19.67 13.06
N GLU A 139 -6.75 -19.59 13.52
CA GLU A 139 -6.47 -19.06 14.86
C GLU A 139 -6.72 -17.55 14.92
N VAL A 140 -6.32 -16.82 13.88
CA VAL A 140 -6.49 -15.37 13.79
C VAL A 140 -7.97 -15.02 13.69
N VAL A 141 -8.74 -15.76 12.89
CA VAL A 141 -10.21 -15.61 12.80
C VAL A 141 -10.88 -15.91 14.14
N LYS A 142 -10.48 -16.98 14.85
CA LYS A 142 -11.04 -17.30 16.18
C LYS A 142 -10.69 -16.23 17.22
N LYS A 143 -9.48 -15.67 17.18
CA LYS A 143 -9.07 -14.55 18.04
C LYS A 143 -9.87 -13.28 17.72
N LEU A 144 -10.11 -12.98 16.45
CA LEU A 144 -10.96 -11.88 16.01
C LEU A 144 -12.40 -12.06 16.49
N ALA A 145 -12.99 -13.25 16.27
CA ALA A 145 -14.36 -13.55 16.69
C ALA A 145 -14.53 -13.36 18.20
N LYS A 146 -13.63 -13.92 19.02
CA LYS A 146 -13.62 -13.70 20.47
C LYS A 146 -13.48 -12.22 20.86
N LYS A 147 -12.68 -11.44 20.11
CA LYS A 147 -12.52 -10.00 20.35
C LYS A 147 -13.80 -9.23 20.04
N LEU A 148 -14.46 -9.55 18.93
CA LEU A 148 -15.71 -8.93 18.51
C LEU A 148 -16.87 -9.31 19.43
N GLU A 149 -16.93 -10.57 19.85
CA GLU A 149 -17.89 -11.07 20.85
C GLU A 149 -17.75 -10.34 22.18
N LYS A 150 -16.52 -10.16 22.69
CA LYS A 150 -16.25 -9.32 23.87
C LYS A 150 -16.70 -7.86 23.69
N GLN A 151 -16.67 -7.37 22.46
CA GLN A 151 -17.12 -6.03 22.10
C GLN A 151 -18.62 -5.98 21.76
N GLN A 152 -19.35 -7.12 21.85
CA GLN A 152 -20.75 -7.27 21.47
C GLN A 152 -21.04 -6.85 20.02
N ILE A 153 -20.07 -7.07 19.14
CA ILE A 153 -20.16 -6.80 17.69
C ILE A 153 -20.29 -8.14 16.96
N PRO A 154 -21.31 -8.31 16.11
CA PRO A 154 -21.42 -9.53 15.30
C PRO A 154 -20.26 -9.62 14.30
N VAL A 155 -19.82 -10.85 14.00
CA VAL A 155 -18.81 -11.11 12.98
C VAL A 155 -19.49 -11.23 11.63
N ARG A 156 -19.03 -10.46 10.64
CA ARG A 156 -19.54 -10.58 9.28
C ARG A 156 -18.93 -11.80 8.61
N LEU A 157 -19.78 -12.68 8.08
CA LEU A 157 -19.34 -13.86 7.33
C LEU A 157 -18.83 -13.46 5.94
N ASP A 158 -17.78 -14.14 5.50
CA ASP A 158 -17.29 -13.98 4.13
C ASP A 158 -18.31 -14.51 3.11
N TYR A 159 -18.37 -13.87 1.95
CA TYR A 159 -19.35 -14.14 0.90
C TYR A 159 -18.73 -14.76 -0.34
N GLY A 160 -19.25 -15.93 -0.72
CA GLY A 160 -18.88 -16.62 -1.95
C GLY A 160 -17.53 -17.35 -1.88
N TYR A 161 -17.11 -17.91 -3.02
CA TYR A 161 -15.82 -18.58 -3.16
C TYR A 161 -14.71 -17.56 -3.35
N LYS A 162 -13.72 -17.55 -2.44
CA LYS A 162 -12.55 -16.69 -2.54
C LYS A 162 -11.51 -17.28 -3.47
N VAL A 163 -10.90 -16.43 -4.29
CA VAL A 163 -9.72 -16.80 -5.08
C VAL A 163 -8.57 -17.11 -4.14
N SER A 164 -7.85 -18.21 -4.39
CA SER A 164 -6.81 -18.73 -3.48
C SER A 164 -5.70 -17.72 -3.15
N LEU A 165 -5.35 -16.81 -4.05
CA LEU A 165 -4.33 -15.78 -3.81
C LEU A 165 -4.79 -14.71 -2.80
N PHE A 166 -6.11 -14.57 -2.61
CA PHE A 166 -6.74 -13.55 -1.77
C PHE A 166 -7.53 -14.16 -0.61
N SER A 167 -7.26 -15.42 -0.24
CA SER A 167 -7.94 -16.10 0.87
C SER A 167 -7.76 -15.38 2.21
N HIS A 168 -6.63 -14.67 2.36
CA HIS A 168 -6.28 -13.86 3.53
C HIS A 168 -7.07 -12.54 3.63
N LEU A 169 -7.75 -12.11 2.56
CA LEU A 169 -8.58 -10.90 2.58
C LEU A 169 -10.04 -11.25 2.86
N HIS A 170 -10.73 -10.37 3.59
CA HIS A 170 -12.17 -10.49 3.78
C HIS A 170 -12.94 -10.06 2.53
N GLN A 171 -13.97 -10.83 2.17
CA GLN A 171 -14.83 -10.55 1.02
C GLN A 171 -16.27 -10.54 1.51
N TYR A 172 -16.94 -9.39 1.39
CA TYR A 172 -18.30 -9.23 1.89
C TYR A 172 -19.27 -8.83 0.78
N SER A 173 -20.56 -9.20 0.92
CA SER A 173 -21.63 -8.72 0.03
C SER A 173 -22.42 -7.57 0.63
N ARG A 174 -22.80 -6.60 -0.20
CA ARG A 174 -23.64 -5.47 0.22
C ARG A 174 -25.10 -5.87 0.51
N LYS A 175 -25.53 -7.05 0.05
CA LYS A 175 -26.89 -7.58 0.29
C LYS A 175 -27.16 -7.93 1.75
N ALA A 176 -26.10 -8.26 2.50
CA ALA A 176 -26.16 -8.62 3.91
C ALA A 176 -25.36 -7.62 4.76
N PRO A 177 -25.94 -6.44 5.09
CA PRO A 177 -25.31 -5.49 5.99
C PRO A 177 -25.27 -6.02 7.42
N LEU A 178 -24.20 -5.67 8.14
CA LEU A 178 -23.96 -6.14 9.51
C LEU A 178 -25.09 -5.78 10.49
N THR A 179 -25.78 -4.67 10.23
CA THR A 179 -26.87 -4.16 11.08
C THR A 179 -28.10 -5.05 11.11
N GLN A 180 -28.28 -5.99 10.17
CA GLN A 180 -29.36 -6.98 10.23
C GLN A 180 -29.24 -7.91 11.45
N GLN A 181 -28.02 -8.07 11.99
CA GLN A 181 -27.73 -8.92 13.13
C GLN A 181 -27.71 -8.15 14.47
N MET A 182 -28.05 -6.86 14.45
CA MET A 182 -28.01 -6.00 15.63
C MET A 182 -29.43 -5.61 16.07
N SER A 183 -29.65 -5.60 17.39
CA SER A 183 -30.90 -5.15 17.99
C SER A 183 -31.07 -3.63 17.87
N ILE A 184 -32.28 -3.15 17.59
CA ILE A 184 -32.65 -1.74 17.60
C ILE A 184 -33.47 -1.46 18.87
N PRO A 185 -33.10 -0.49 19.74
CA PRO A 185 -31.95 0.40 19.65
C PRO A 185 -30.63 -0.29 20.05
N SER A 186 -29.55 -0.02 19.30
CA SER A 186 -28.23 -0.57 19.62
C SER A 186 -27.63 0.15 20.82
N THR A 187 -27.71 -0.45 22.01
CA THR A 187 -27.14 0.12 23.25
C THR A 187 -25.60 0.17 23.24
N VAL A 188 -24.96 -0.70 22.45
CA VAL A 188 -23.49 -0.88 22.41
C VAL A 188 -22.80 0.14 21.51
N ILE A 189 -23.36 0.40 20.33
CA ILE A 189 -22.75 1.24 19.30
C ILE A 189 -23.56 2.52 19.13
N HIS A 190 -22.87 3.65 19.12
CA HIS A 190 -23.51 4.96 18.97
C HIS A 190 -24.30 5.06 17.64
N PRO A 191 -25.53 5.60 17.63
CA PRO A 191 -26.36 5.66 16.41
C PRO A 191 -25.70 6.33 15.21
N SER A 192 -24.90 7.39 15.43
CA SER A 192 -24.15 8.04 14.34
C SER A 192 -23.09 7.13 13.70
N ILE A 193 -22.46 6.25 14.48
CA ILE A 193 -21.51 5.24 13.99
C ILE A 193 -22.23 4.16 13.18
N VAL A 194 -23.41 3.72 13.63
CA VAL A 194 -24.23 2.74 12.88
C VAL A 194 -24.63 3.32 11.53
N ARG A 195 -25.11 4.57 11.49
CA ARG A 195 -25.43 5.29 10.26
C ARG A 195 -24.23 5.38 9.32
N LEU A 196 -23.06 5.74 9.85
CA LEU A 196 -21.84 5.83 9.06
C LEU A 196 -21.39 4.47 8.50
N GLY A 197 -21.47 3.41 9.32
CA GLY A 197 -21.17 2.04 8.90
C GLY A 197 -22.08 1.57 7.77
N LEU A 198 -23.38 1.89 7.82
CA LEU A 198 -24.32 1.64 6.74
C LEU A 198 -23.92 2.37 5.45
N GLN A 199 -23.64 3.68 5.54
CA GLN A 199 -23.21 4.49 4.40
C GLN A 199 -21.91 3.98 3.76
N TYR A 200 -20.97 3.46 4.55
CA TYR A 200 -19.76 2.83 4.05
C TYR A 200 -20.03 1.48 3.39
N SER A 201 -20.80 0.61 4.04
CA SER A 201 -21.08 -0.74 3.54
C SER A 201 -21.85 -0.72 2.21
N GLN A 202 -22.75 0.26 2.04
CA GLN A 202 -23.51 0.47 0.80
C GLN A 202 -22.71 1.20 -0.29
N GLY A 203 -21.55 1.77 0.05
CA GLY A 203 -20.72 2.51 -0.90
C GLY A 203 -21.22 3.93 -1.23
N ILE A 204 -22.15 4.49 -0.43
CA ILE A 204 -22.64 5.87 -0.58
C ILE A 204 -21.48 6.87 -0.35
N VAL A 205 -20.68 6.63 0.68
CA VAL A 205 -19.47 7.41 0.96
C VAL A 205 -18.24 6.60 0.54
N ALA A 206 -17.80 6.81 -0.70
CA ALA A 206 -16.74 6.00 -1.32
C ALA A 206 -15.34 6.64 -1.25
N GLY A 207 -15.24 7.96 -1.49
CA GLY A 207 -13.96 8.67 -1.64
C GLY A 207 -13.14 8.77 -0.36
N SER A 208 -11.82 8.72 -0.46
CA SER A 208 -10.91 8.73 0.69
C SER A 208 -11.09 9.95 1.60
N ASN A 209 -11.18 11.17 1.04
CA ASN A 209 -11.41 12.40 1.83
C ASN A 209 -12.79 12.39 2.47
N ALA A 210 -13.83 12.07 1.69
CA ALA A 210 -15.21 12.02 2.18
C ALA A 210 -15.37 11.03 3.34
N ARG A 211 -14.72 9.87 3.29
CA ARG A 211 -14.69 8.91 4.40
C ARG A 211 -13.95 9.46 5.62
N SER A 212 -12.81 10.10 5.44
CA SER A 212 -12.09 10.72 6.56
C SER A 212 -12.91 11.84 7.22
N ILE A 213 -13.52 12.74 6.44
CA ILE A 213 -14.37 13.82 6.96
C ILE A 213 -15.59 13.24 7.68
N ALA A 214 -16.30 12.28 7.07
CA ALA A 214 -17.48 11.68 7.67
C ALA A 214 -17.17 10.91 8.96
N LEU A 215 -15.97 10.33 9.08
CA LEU A 215 -15.48 9.72 10.33
C LEU A 215 -15.22 10.76 11.41
N LEU A 216 -14.68 11.93 11.06
CA LEU A 216 -14.30 12.98 12.00
C LEU A 216 -15.52 13.75 12.53
N LEU A 217 -16.52 13.99 11.69
CA LEU A 217 -17.73 14.76 12.01
C LEU A 217 -18.78 13.98 12.84
N ILE A 218 -18.43 12.81 13.38
CA ILE A 218 -19.35 12.02 14.19
C ILE A 218 -19.61 12.70 15.54
N HIS A 219 -20.88 12.76 15.94
CA HIS A 219 -21.29 13.35 17.23
C HIS A 219 -20.88 12.54 18.49
N VAL A 220 -20.05 11.49 18.34
CA VAL A 220 -19.67 10.58 19.43
C VAL A 220 -19.02 11.32 20.60
N ILE A 221 -18.16 12.31 20.32
CA ILE A 221 -17.46 13.07 21.37
C ILE A 221 -18.43 14.02 22.09
N ARG A 222 -19.41 14.57 21.37
CA ARG A 222 -20.41 15.47 21.94
C ARG A 222 -21.35 14.74 22.88
N ASP A 223 -21.79 13.56 22.47
CA ASP A 223 -22.77 12.74 23.19
C ASP A 223 -22.09 11.82 24.25
N TYR A 224 -20.78 11.94 24.44
CA TYR A 224 -20.01 11.20 25.45
C TYR A 224 -20.26 11.75 26.85
N SER A 225 -20.21 10.88 27.86
CA SER A 225 -20.23 11.24 29.28
C SER A 225 -19.24 10.38 30.05
N THR A 226 -18.47 11.00 30.95
CA THR A 226 -17.40 10.33 31.70
C THR A 226 -17.99 9.58 32.91
N PRO A 227 -17.59 8.32 33.16
CA PRO A 227 -17.95 7.62 34.39
C PRO A 227 -17.32 8.33 35.62
N PRO A 228 -17.97 8.32 36.80
CA PRO A 228 -17.52 9.08 37.97
C PRO A 228 -16.14 8.66 38.52
N ASN A 229 -15.64 7.47 38.16
CA ASN A 229 -14.38 6.91 38.68
C ASN A 229 -13.30 6.72 37.60
N GLU A 230 -13.51 7.24 36.39
CA GLU A 230 -12.60 7.02 35.25
C GLU A 230 -12.12 8.35 34.66
N GLU A 231 -10.91 8.32 34.12
CA GLU A 231 -10.37 9.44 33.35
C GLU A 231 -10.97 9.44 31.94
N LEU A 232 -11.46 10.60 31.48
CA LEU A 232 -12.00 10.77 30.12
C LEU A 232 -11.02 10.27 29.06
N SER A 233 -9.72 10.55 29.20
CA SER A 233 -8.70 10.15 28.23
C SER A 233 -8.61 8.64 28.07
N ARG A 234 -8.70 7.87 29.16
CA ARG A 234 -8.63 6.40 29.15
C ARG A 234 -9.92 5.77 28.66
N ASP A 235 -11.06 6.19 29.22
CA ASP A 235 -12.35 5.60 28.90
C ASP A 235 -12.76 5.92 27.46
N LEU A 236 -12.57 7.15 26.98
CA LEU A 236 -12.89 7.53 25.61
C LEU A 236 -12.09 6.69 24.59
N VAL A 237 -10.79 6.50 24.81
CA VAL A 237 -9.98 5.63 23.93
C VAL A 237 -10.49 4.19 23.94
N ASN A 238 -10.94 3.69 25.09
CA ASN A 238 -11.52 2.34 25.21
C ASN A 238 -12.88 2.23 24.51
N LYS A 239 -13.73 3.26 24.61
CA LYS A 239 -15.04 3.35 23.96
C LYS A 239 -14.96 3.51 22.46
N LEU A 240 -13.92 4.16 21.93
CA LEU A 240 -13.68 4.27 20.50
C LEU A 240 -13.24 2.95 19.85
N LYS A 241 -12.58 2.04 20.58
CA LYS A 241 -12.11 0.75 20.04
C LYS A 241 -13.24 -0.09 19.41
N PRO A 242 -14.39 -0.36 20.08
CA PRO A 242 -15.49 -1.09 19.46
C PRO A 242 -16.10 -0.34 18.26
N TYR A 243 -16.18 0.99 18.29
CA TYR A 243 -16.70 1.78 17.15
C TYR A 243 -15.83 1.63 15.91
N ILE A 244 -14.52 1.71 16.07
CA ILE A 244 -13.56 1.51 14.98
C ILE A 244 -13.63 0.06 14.45
N SER A 245 -13.76 -0.91 15.37
CA SER A 245 -13.89 -2.33 15.04
C SER A 245 -15.14 -2.60 14.21
N PHE A 246 -16.28 -2.03 14.61
CA PHE A 246 -17.55 -2.08 13.89
C PHE A 246 -17.42 -1.47 12.49
N LEU A 247 -16.87 -0.26 12.37
CA LEU A 247 -16.67 0.39 11.07
C LEU A 247 -15.78 -0.44 10.15
N ASN A 248 -14.72 -1.06 10.67
CA ASN A 248 -13.83 -1.94 9.90
C ASN A 248 -14.54 -3.21 9.40
N GLN A 249 -15.50 -3.76 10.16
CA GLN A 249 -16.35 -4.87 9.74
C GLN A 249 -17.39 -4.46 8.68
N CYS A 250 -17.88 -3.21 8.72
CA CYS A 250 -18.75 -2.68 7.67
C CYS A 250 -18.00 -2.52 6.34
N ARG A 251 -16.79 -1.94 6.40
CA ARG A 251 -15.89 -1.77 5.25
C ARG A 251 -14.46 -1.53 5.75
N PRO A 252 -13.44 -2.20 5.18
CA PRO A 252 -12.05 -1.98 5.58
C PRO A 252 -11.66 -0.50 5.57
N LEU A 253 -10.97 -0.05 6.62
CA LEU A 253 -10.60 1.36 6.80
C LEU A 253 -9.60 1.82 5.72
N SER A 254 -9.77 3.04 5.22
CA SER A 254 -8.75 3.65 4.36
C SER A 254 -7.51 4.05 5.16
N ALA A 255 -6.37 4.17 4.48
CA ALA A 255 -5.16 4.76 5.04
C ALA A 255 -5.43 6.14 5.69
N SER A 256 -6.19 6.97 4.98
CA SER A 256 -6.59 8.31 5.42
C SER A 256 -7.40 8.30 6.72
N MET A 257 -8.27 7.30 6.91
CA MET A 257 -9.03 7.10 8.16
C MET A 257 -8.12 6.57 9.27
N GLY A 258 -7.21 5.64 8.95
CA GLY A 258 -6.25 5.09 9.91
C GLY A 258 -5.37 6.19 10.53
N ASN A 259 -4.87 7.11 9.70
CA ASN A 259 -4.08 8.25 10.16
C ASN A 259 -4.91 9.25 10.98
N ALA A 260 -6.15 9.54 10.57
CA ALA A 260 -7.07 10.38 11.35
C ALA A 260 -7.38 9.77 12.73
N ILE A 261 -7.57 8.45 12.81
CA ILE A 261 -7.76 7.73 14.08
C ILE A 261 -6.51 7.80 14.95
N LYS A 262 -5.31 7.65 14.36
CA LYS A 262 -4.03 7.80 15.07
C LYS A 262 -3.90 9.21 15.66
N PHE A 263 -4.25 10.24 14.88
CA PHE A 263 -4.27 11.63 15.32
C PHE A 263 -5.24 11.85 16.49
N ILE A 264 -6.51 11.45 16.37
CA ILE A 264 -7.49 11.62 17.46
C ILE A 264 -7.05 10.92 18.74
N LYS A 265 -6.53 9.69 18.65
CA LYS A 265 -6.04 8.97 19.83
C LYS A 265 -4.88 9.68 20.52
N LYS A 266 -3.99 10.32 19.75
CA LYS A 266 -2.90 11.13 20.27
C LYS A 266 -3.45 12.36 21.00
N GLU A 267 -4.37 13.10 20.36
CA GLU A 267 -5.02 14.27 20.96
C GLU A 267 -5.73 13.93 22.27
N ILE A 268 -6.48 12.81 22.32
CA ILE A 268 -7.15 12.37 23.56
C ILE A 268 -6.13 12.04 24.67
N SER A 269 -4.98 11.46 24.31
CA SER A 269 -3.93 11.11 25.27
C SER A 269 -3.19 12.36 25.80
N ASN A 270 -3.20 13.45 25.04
CA ASN A 270 -2.58 14.73 25.40
C ASN A 270 -3.48 15.64 26.25
N ILE A 271 -4.71 15.22 26.55
CA ILE A 271 -5.62 16.01 27.39
C ILE A 271 -5.13 15.99 28.84
N PRO A 272 -4.94 17.15 29.50
CA PRO A 272 -4.58 17.22 30.90
C PRO A 272 -5.67 16.61 31.79
N SER A 273 -5.27 15.85 32.82
CA SER A 273 -6.20 15.24 33.79
C SER A 273 -7.02 16.25 34.61
N GLN A 274 -6.59 17.51 34.63
CA GLN A 274 -7.19 18.60 35.40
C GLN A 274 -8.33 19.32 34.64
N CYS A 275 -8.48 19.04 33.34
CA CYS A 275 -9.50 19.69 32.51
C CYS A 275 -10.90 19.15 32.83
N LYS A 276 -11.89 20.05 32.85
CA LYS A 276 -13.31 19.65 32.95
C LYS A 276 -13.75 18.91 31.69
N GLU A 277 -14.74 18.03 31.82
CA GLU A 277 -15.27 17.23 30.71
C GLU A 277 -15.69 18.10 29.50
N GLU A 278 -16.46 19.17 29.74
CA GLU A 278 -16.94 20.04 28.67
C GLU A 278 -15.81 20.82 27.97
N GLU A 279 -14.79 21.20 28.71
CA GLU A 279 -13.60 21.84 28.16
C GLU A 279 -12.78 20.86 27.32
N ALA A 280 -12.62 19.62 27.81
CA ALA A 280 -11.94 18.56 27.08
C ALA A 280 -12.67 18.20 25.77
N LYS A 281 -14.01 18.10 25.79
CA LYS A 281 -14.84 17.90 24.59
C LYS A 281 -14.70 19.04 23.59
N SER A 282 -14.78 20.29 24.07
CA SER A 282 -14.66 21.49 23.23
C SER A 282 -13.29 21.56 22.58
N ARG A 283 -12.22 21.26 23.33
CA ARG A 283 -10.85 21.18 22.81
C ARG A 283 -10.70 20.10 21.75
N LEU A 284 -11.24 18.90 21.98
CA LEU A 284 -11.21 17.81 21.00
C LEU A 284 -11.96 18.17 19.71
N GLN A 285 -13.14 18.80 19.82
CA GLN A 285 -13.91 19.26 18.67
C GLN A 285 -13.12 20.31 17.88
N ALA A 286 -12.54 21.30 18.55
CA ALA A 286 -11.67 22.29 17.92
C ALA A 286 -10.44 21.66 17.25
N SER A 287 -9.79 20.67 17.88
CA SER A 287 -8.70 19.91 17.26
C SER A 287 -9.14 19.15 16.00
N ILE A 288 -10.36 18.61 15.98
CA ILE A 288 -10.93 17.92 14.81
C ILE A 288 -11.24 18.90 13.69
N ASP A 289 -11.89 20.02 13.99
CA ASP A 289 -12.23 21.05 13.02
C ASP A 289 -10.95 21.64 12.40
N ASN A 290 -9.94 21.93 13.23
CA ASN A 290 -8.63 22.37 12.77
C ASN A 290 -7.94 21.31 11.90
N TYR A 291 -8.08 20.02 12.23
CA TYR A 291 -7.54 18.95 11.38
C TYR A 291 -8.20 18.92 10.01
N ILE A 292 -9.54 19.02 9.94
CA ILE A 292 -10.27 19.04 8.66
C ILE A 292 -9.86 20.27 7.85
N GLU A 293 -9.83 21.44 8.47
CA GLU A 293 -9.52 22.68 7.79
C GLU A 293 -8.08 22.71 7.28
N VAL A 294 -7.10 22.44 8.14
CA VAL A 294 -5.69 22.54 7.77
C VAL A 294 -5.22 21.36 6.91
N LYS A 295 -5.55 20.12 7.28
CA LYS A 295 -5.00 18.92 6.61
C LYS A 295 -5.78 18.51 5.37
N ILE A 296 -7.03 18.94 5.21
CA ILE A 296 -7.87 18.55 4.07
C ILE A 296 -8.20 19.76 3.20
N ASN A 297 -8.83 20.81 3.74
CA ASN A 297 -9.32 21.93 2.93
C ASN A 297 -8.17 22.82 2.43
N LEU A 298 -7.39 23.41 3.33
CA LEU A 298 -6.23 24.26 2.97
C LEU A 298 -5.17 23.48 2.19
N ALA A 299 -4.98 22.20 2.53
CA ALA A 299 -4.10 21.32 1.78
C ALA A 299 -4.57 21.14 0.32
N ALA A 300 -5.87 20.93 0.10
CA ALA A 300 -6.44 20.84 -1.24
C ALA A 300 -6.25 22.15 -2.02
N GLU A 301 -6.47 23.31 -1.40
CA GLU A 301 -6.23 24.61 -2.04
C GLU A 301 -4.77 24.81 -2.45
N ALA A 302 -3.82 24.45 -1.57
CA ALA A 302 -2.40 24.54 -1.86
C ALA A 302 -2.00 23.62 -3.01
N ILE A 303 -2.47 22.37 -3.00
CA ILE A 303 -2.25 21.41 -4.10
C ILE A 303 -2.83 21.95 -5.40
N THR A 304 -4.03 22.55 -5.37
CA THR A 304 -4.67 23.16 -6.53
C THR A 304 -3.83 24.30 -7.11
N LYS A 305 -3.26 25.18 -6.27
CA LYS A 305 -2.36 26.24 -6.73
C LYS A 305 -1.16 25.69 -7.48
N PHE A 306 -0.45 24.72 -6.89
CA PHE A 306 0.71 24.09 -7.52
C PHE A 306 0.34 23.30 -8.79
N ALA A 307 -0.78 22.58 -8.79
CA ALA A 307 -1.22 21.81 -9.94
C ALA A 307 -1.57 22.68 -11.14
N ILE A 308 -2.22 23.84 -10.91
CA ILE A 308 -2.59 24.79 -11.98
C ILE A 308 -1.35 25.37 -12.67
N GLU A 309 -0.23 25.55 -11.96
CA GLU A 309 1.03 26.00 -12.56
C GLU A 309 1.59 25.01 -13.59
N LYS A 310 1.22 23.73 -13.50
CA LYS A 310 1.61 22.69 -14.46
C LYS A 310 0.64 22.52 -15.63
N ILE A 311 -0.52 23.15 -15.57
CA ILE A 311 -1.51 23.14 -16.64
C ILE A 311 -1.21 24.31 -17.59
N SER A 312 -0.85 23.98 -18.82
CA SER A 312 -0.63 24.91 -19.91
C SER A 312 -1.88 25.07 -20.76
N ASN A 313 -1.92 26.13 -21.57
CA ASN A 313 -2.98 26.29 -22.56
C ASN A 313 -2.84 25.22 -23.65
N ASP A 314 -3.98 24.75 -24.13
CA ASP A 314 -4.16 23.69 -25.14
C ASP A 314 -3.72 22.29 -24.68
N ASP A 315 -3.57 22.11 -23.36
CA ASP A 315 -3.32 20.79 -22.78
C ASP A 315 -4.51 19.84 -22.97
N VAL A 316 -4.17 18.58 -23.17
CA VAL A 316 -5.09 17.45 -23.12
C VAL A 316 -4.79 16.66 -21.85
N ILE A 317 -5.69 16.74 -20.87
CA ILE A 317 -5.48 16.17 -19.54
C ILE A 317 -6.28 14.88 -19.40
N LEU A 318 -5.62 13.77 -19.09
CA LEU A 318 -6.29 12.51 -18.78
C LEU A 318 -6.50 12.36 -17.26
N VAL A 319 -7.71 11.95 -16.87
CA VAL A 319 -8.07 11.62 -15.49
C VAL A 319 -8.69 10.23 -15.41
N TYR A 320 -8.58 9.60 -14.24
CA TYR A 320 -9.11 8.25 -14.02
C TYR A 320 -9.99 8.16 -12.77
N GLY A 321 -11.15 7.51 -12.91
CA GLY A 321 -12.12 7.31 -11.83
C GLY A 321 -12.71 8.62 -11.32
N CYS A 322 -13.03 8.69 -10.02
CA CYS A 322 -13.59 9.88 -9.40
C CYS A 322 -12.75 10.35 -8.20
N SER A 323 -11.86 11.31 -8.45
CA SER A 323 -11.10 12.01 -7.41
C SER A 323 -11.69 13.39 -7.16
N SER A 324 -12.06 13.68 -5.91
CA SER A 324 -12.57 15.01 -5.53
C SER A 324 -11.51 16.09 -5.72
N LEU A 325 -10.25 15.78 -5.36
CA LEU A 325 -9.13 16.71 -5.46
C LEU A 325 -8.81 17.03 -6.93
N VAL A 326 -8.70 16.02 -7.80
CA VAL A 326 -8.42 16.24 -9.22
C VAL A 326 -9.56 17.00 -9.91
N ASN A 327 -10.81 16.66 -9.62
CA ASN A 327 -11.95 17.44 -10.12
C ASN A 327 -11.90 18.89 -9.65
N HIS A 328 -11.55 19.14 -8.38
CA HIS A 328 -11.42 20.49 -7.85
C HIS A 328 -10.30 21.28 -8.56
N ILE A 329 -9.14 20.65 -8.80
CA ILE A 329 -8.02 21.23 -9.56
C ILE A 329 -8.47 21.66 -10.95
N LEU A 330 -9.15 20.79 -11.70
CA LEU A 330 -9.59 21.07 -13.06
C LEU A 330 -10.67 22.17 -13.10
N CYS A 331 -11.63 22.14 -12.18
CA CYS A 331 -12.64 23.19 -12.08
C CYS A 331 -12.02 24.55 -11.80
N ASP A 332 -11.04 24.63 -10.90
CA ASP A 332 -10.39 25.90 -10.56
C ASP A 332 -9.38 26.34 -11.63
N ALA A 333 -8.73 25.42 -12.33
CA ALA A 333 -7.94 25.74 -13.52
C ALA A 333 -8.80 26.41 -14.59
N PHE A 334 -10.00 25.89 -14.83
CA PHE A 334 -10.95 26.45 -15.79
C PHE A 334 -11.46 27.84 -15.36
N LYS A 335 -11.77 28.04 -14.07
CA LYS A 335 -12.14 29.36 -13.54
C LYS A 335 -11.03 30.41 -13.68
N LYS A 336 -9.76 29.98 -13.68
CA LYS A 336 -8.60 30.84 -13.97
C LYS A 336 -8.31 30.98 -15.48
N GLU A 337 -9.31 30.70 -16.32
CA GLU A 337 -9.28 30.88 -17.77
C GLU A 337 -8.19 30.06 -18.50
N ARG A 338 -7.75 28.94 -17.91
CA ARG A 338 -6.89 27.98 -18.62
C ARG A 338 -7.70 27.27 -19.70
N LYS A 339 -7.18 27.24 -20.92
CA LYS A 339 -7.80 26.54 -22.05
C LYS A 339 -7.24 25.12 -22.11
N PHE A 340 -8.07 24.10 -21.88
CA PHE A 340 -7.67 22.70 -21.96
C PHE A 340 -8.90 21.82 -22.21
N ARG A 341 -8.67 20.56 -22.61
CA ARG A 341 -9.71 19.53 -22.69
C ARG A 341 -9.36 18.34 -21.81
N VAL A 342 -10.38 17.61 -21.34
CA VAL A 342 -10.20 16.51 -20.39
C VAL A 342 -10.64 15.18 -21.00
N VAL A 343 -9.80 14.16 -20.89
CA VAL A 343 -10.14 12.77 -21.20
C VAL A 343 -10.43 12.04 -19.89
N VAL A 344 -11.68 11.67 -19.68
CA VAL A 344 -12.13 10.90 -18.51
C VAL A 344 -12.10 9.42 -18.86
N VAL A 345 -11.18 8.69 -18.21
CA VAL A 345 -11.10 7.23 -18.29
C VAL A 345 -11.91 6.61 -17.16
N ASP A 346 -12.74 5.64 -17.49
CA ASP A 346 -13.57 4.91 -16.51
C ASP A 346 -13.38 3.39 -16.60
N SER A 347 -13.75 2.70 -15.53
CA SER A 347 -13.63 1.25 -15.43
C SER A 347 -14.81 0.60 -14.73
N ARG A 348 -15.05 -0.66 -15.07
CA ARG A 348 -16.06 -1.50 -14.44
C ARG A 348 -15.58 -1.97 -13.06
N PRO A 349 -16.49 -2.28 -12.12
CA PRO A 349 -17.95 -2.31 -12.30
C PRO A 349 -18.69 -1.02 -11.92
N ARG A 350 -18.16 -0.20 -11.01
CA ARG A 350 -18.87 0.96 -10.45
C ARG A 350 -19.04 2.14 -11.43
N LEU A 351 -18.17 2.27 -12.42
CA LEU A 351 -18.18 3.38 -13.39
C LEU A 351 -18.19 4.75 -12.70
N GLU A 352 -17.23 4.95 -11.78
CA GLU A 352 -17.13 6.16 -10.95
C GLU A 352 -16.81 7.40 -11.81
N GLY A 353 -16.14 7.24 -12.95
CA GLY A 353 -15.77 8.31 -13.86
C GLY A 353 -16.96 9.08 -14.45
N ARG A 354 -18.15 8.47 -14.52
CA ARG A 354 -19.39 9.15 -14.93
C ARG A 354 -19.73 10.35 -14.03
N GLU A 355 -19.48 10.23 -12.74
CA GLU A 355 -19.76 11.31 -11.78
C GLU A 355 -18.73 12.45 -11.92
N ALA A 356 -17.46 12.13 -12.19
CA ALA A 356 -16.44 13.13 -12.51
C ALA A 356 -16.81 13.88 -13.81
N LEU A 357 -17.17 13.14 -14.87
CA LEU A 357 -17.62 13.70 -16.15
C LEU A 357 -18.80 14.66 -15.96
N ARG A 358 -19.83 14.24 -15.19
CA ARG A 358 -21.01 15.07 -14.90
C ARG A 358 -20.64 16.41 -14.26
N ARG A 359 -19.67 16.42 -13.34
CA ARG A 359 -19.21 17.64 -12.65
C ARG A 359 -18.42 18.56 -13.59
N LEU A 360 -17.54 18.01 -14.41
CA LEU A 360 -16.71 18.77 -15.36
C LEU A 360 -17.55 19.37 -16.49
N VAL A 361 -18.49 18.61 -17.05
CA VAL A 361 -19.41 19.08 -18.10
C VAL A 361 -20.33 20.18 -17.57
N LYS A 362 -20.82 20.06 -16.32
CA LYS A 362 -21.63 21.12 -15.69
C LYS A 362 -20.89 22.46 -15.58
N MET A 363 -19.56 22.42 -15.46
CA MET A 363 -18.71 23.62 -15.45
C MET A 363 -18.43 24.20 -16.86
N GLY A 364 -18.80 23.48 -17.93
CA GLY A 364 -18.52 23.89 -19.31
C GLY A 364 -17.17 23.42 -19.86
N ILE A 365 -16.49 22.48 -19.19
CA ILE A 365 -15.20 21.95 -19.64
C ILE A 365 -15.42 20.92 -20.75
N HIS A 366 -14.68 21.04 -21.85
CA HIS A 366 -14.69 20.04 -22.93
C HIS A 366 -14.15 18.70 -22.45
N CYS A 367 -15.00 17.67 -22.47
CA CYS A 367 -14.66 16.34 -21.96
C CYS A 367 -14.88 15.24 -23.01
N THR A 368 -13.96 14.29 -23.07
CA THR A 368 -14.08 13.01 -23.80
C THR A 368 -14.18 11.88 -22.78
N TYR A 369 -15.08 10.93 -22.98
CA TYR A 369 -15.26 9.80 -22.05
C TYR A 369 -14.89 8.48 -22.74
N VAL A 370 -13.99 7.72 -22.13
CA VAL A 370 -13.53 6.43 -22.63
C VAL A 370 -13.43 5.40 -21.51
N LEU A 371 -13.46 4.12 -21.87
CA LEU A 371 -13.17 3.05 -20.92
C LEU A 371 -11.68 2.74 -20.88
N ILE A 372 -11.22 2.12 -19.79
CA ILE A 372 -9.82 1.73 -19.58
C ILE A 372 -9.24 0.89 -20.74
N SER A 373 -10.08 0.14 -21.46
CA SER A 373 -9.66 -0.64 -22.64
C SER A 373 -9.22 0.20 -23.84
N ALA A 374 -9.63 1.47 -23.91
CA ALA A 374 -9.29 2.40 -24.99
C ALA A 374 -8.16 3.37 -24.60
N VAL A 375 -7.50 3.15 -23.46
CA VAL A 375 -6.42 4.04 -22.97
C VAL A 375 -5.25 4.11 -23.95
N SER A 376 -4.84 2.98 -24.53
CA SER A 376 -3.76 2.97 -25.54
C SER A 376 -4.13 3.74 -26.82
N TYR A 377 -5.41 3.78 -27.17
CA TYR A 377 -5.89 4.51 -28.36
C TYR A 377 -5.88 6.03 -28.15
N ILE A 378 -6.29 6.49 -26.96
CA ILE A 378 -6.42 7.93 -26.69
C ILE A 378 -5.12 8.58 -26.19
N LEU A 379 -4.22 7.81 -25.55
CA LEU A 379 -2.98 8.35 -24.97
C LEU A 379 -2.08 9.13 -25.94
N PRO A 380 -1.95 8.77 -27.23
CA PRO A 380 -1.21 9.59 -28.20
C PRO A 380 -1.68 11.04 -28.31
N GLU A 381 -2.96 11.32 -27.99
CA GLU A 381 -3.49 12.69 -27.96
C GLU A 381 -3.29 13.40 -26.61
N VAL A 382 -2.97 12.64 -25.56
CA VAL A 382 -2.92 13.14 -24.18
C VAL A 382 -1.56 13.75 -23.90
N SER A 383 -1.57 14.95 -23.33
CA SER A 383 -0.35 15.68 -22.97
C SER A 383 0.12 15.41 -21.53
N LYS A 384 -0.82 15.20 -20.59
CA LYS A 384 -0.54 15.03 -19.16
C LYS A 384 -1.59 14.12 -18.52
N VAL A 385 -1.17 13.28 -17.57
CA VAL A 385 -2.08 12.44 -16.79
C VAL A 385 -2.14 12.95 -15.35
N PHE A 386 -3.35 13.22 -14.85
CA PHE A 386 -3.60 13.60 -13.45
C PHE A 386 -4.33 12.47 -12.72
N LEU A 387 -3.71 11.96 -11.66
CA LEU A 387 -4.25 10.87 -10.85
C LEU A 387 -4.44 11.33 -9.40
N GLY A 388 -5.55 10.93 -8.79
CA GLY A 388 -5.72 11.06 -7.34
C GLY A 388 -5.17 9.82 -6.65
N ALA A 389 -4.41 9.98 -5.57
CA ALA A 389 -4.00 8.86 -4.73
C ALA A 389 -4.97 8.61 -3.57
N HIS A 390 -5.17 7.33 -3.25
CA HIS A 390 -5.80 6.92 -2.00
C HIS A 390 -4.81 6.95 -0.84
N ALA A 391 -3.56 6.53 -1.10
CA ALA A 391 -2.44 6.64 -0.17
C ALA A 391 -1.10 6.66 -0.92
N LEU A 392 -0.08 7.26 -0.29
CA LEU A 392 1.31 7.11 -0.72
C LEU A 392 2.09 6.34 0.33
N LEU A 393 2.84 5.35 -0.12
CA LEU A 393 3.57 4.42 0.75
C LEU A 393 5.01 4.92 0.98
N ALA A 394 5.64 4.47 2.06
CA ALA A 394 6.98 4.93 2.43
C ALA A 394 8.08 4.58 1.41
N ASN A 395 7.86 3.58 0.55
CA ASN A 395 8.74 3.24 -0.58
C ASN A 395 8.44 4.05 -1.85
N GLY A 396 7.54 5.04 -1.79
CA GLY A 396 7.13 5.87 -2.92
C GLY A 396 6.08 5.22 -3.82
N TYR A 397 5.56 4.03 -3.49
CA TYR A 397 4.49 3.43 -4.27
C TYR A 397 3.18 4.19 -4.08
N VAL A 398 2.45 4.36 -5.19
CA VAL A 398 1.15 5.03 -5.19
C VAL A 398 0.04 4.00 -5.09
N MET A 399 -0.74 4.05 -4.02
CA MET A 399 -1.95 3.23 -3.88
C MET A 399 -3.16 4.04 -4.32
N SER A 400 -3.86 3.58 -5.35
CA SER A 400 -5.10 4.22 -5.82
C SER A 400 -6.07 3.16 -6.38
N ARG A 401 -7.15 3.59 -7.04
CA ARG A 401 -8.14 2.69 -7.64
C ARG A 401 -7.49 1.71 -8.59
N VAL A 402 -7.95 0.47 -8.59
CA VAL A 402 -7.50 -0.56 -9.55
C VAL A 402 -7.52 0.01 -10.97
N GLY A 403 -6.44 -0.16 -11.73
CA GLY A 403 -6.27 0.41 -13.08
C GLY A 403 -5.40 1.67 -13.12
N THR A 404 -5.09 2.27 -11.97
CA THR A 404 -4.14 3.40 -11.88
C THR A 404 -2.75 2.97 -12.34
N SER A 405 -2.29 1.79 -11.90
CA SER A 405 -0.99 1.24 -12.30
C SER A 405 -0.93 0.93 -13.80
N GLN A 406 -2.03 0.44 -14.36
CA GLN A 406 -2.15 0.16 -15.80
C GLN A 406 -2.07 1.45 -16.61
N ILE A 407 -2.79 2.49 -16.21
CA ILE A 407 -2.75 3.78 -16.89
C ILE A 407 -1.36 4.40 -16.80
N ALA A 408 -0.72 4.38 -15.63
CA ALA A 408 0.62 4.91 -15.46
C ALA A 408 1.65 4.17 -16.32
N LEU A 409 1.56 2.84 -16.41
CA LEU A 409 2.42 2.02 -17.27
C LEU A 409 2.27 2.39 -18.75
N VAL A 410 1.03 2.46 -19.25
CA VAL A 410 0.78 2.78 -20.66
C VAL A 410 1.17 4.23 -20.95
N ALA A 411 0.87 5.17 -20.05
CA ALA A 411 1.28 6.56 -20.18
C ALA A 411 2.81 6.70 -20.29
N LYS A 412 3.57 5.96 -19.46
CA LYS A 412 5.03 5.92 -19.56
C LYS A 412 5.52 5.42 -20.91
N ALA A 413 4.87 4.39 -21.48
CA ALA A 413 5.21 3.86 -22.80
C ALA A 413 5.00 4.88 -23.94
N TYR A 414 4.04 5.81 -23.79
CA TYR A 414 3.81 6.91 -24.72
C TYR A 414 4.55 8.20 -24.33
N ASN A 415 5.44 8.16 -23.33
CA ASN A 415 6.17 9.33 -22.80
C ASN A 415 5.26 10.46 -22.29
N VAL A 416 4.07 10.12 -21.79
CA VAL A 416 3.14 11.08 -21.18
C VAL A 416 3.42 11.16 -19.68
N PRO A 417 3.68 12.34 -19.12
CA PRO A 417 3.99 12.50 -17.71
C PRO A 417 2.78 12.20 -16.81
N VAL A 418 3.03 11.48 -15.72
CA VAL A 418 2.04 11.09 -14.72
C VAL A 418 2.22 11.91 -13.44
N LEU A 419 1.22 12.76 -13.15
CA LEU A 419 1.18 13.62 -11.98
C LEU A 419 0.14 13.09 -10.99
N VAL A 420 0.59 12.80 -9.77
CA VAL A 420 -0.25 12.29 -8.69
C VAL A 420 -0.51 13.40 -7.67
N CYS A 421 -1.78 13.70 -7.42
CA CYS A 421 -2.20 14.66 -6.41
C CYS A 421 -2.61 13.92 -5.12
N CYS A 422 -1.96 14.26 -4.01
CA CYS A 422 -2.20 13.59 -2.72
C CYS A 422 -1.91 14.54 -1.56
N GLU A 423 -2.83 14.65 -0.60
CA GLU A 423 -2.54 15.35 0.65
C GLU A 423 -1.62 14.50 1.54
N THR A 424 -0.72 15.15 2.29
CA THR A 424 0.26 14.42 3.11
C THR A 424 -0.35 13.56 4.22
N TYR A 425 -1.56 13.87 4.71
CA TYR A 425 -2.20 13.07 5.76
C TYR A 425 -2.58 11.67 5.29
N LYS A 426 -2.56 11.41 3.97
CA LYS A 426 -2.74 10.08 3.37
C LYS A 426 -1.44 9.29 3.24
N PHE A 427 -0.31 9.84 3.67
CA PHE A 427 0.96 9.15 3.60
C PHE A 427 0.99 8.01 4.62
N CYS A 428 1.61 6.91 4.25
CA CYS A 428 1.67 5.69 5.04
C CYS A 428 3.12 5.30 5.30
N GLU A 429 3.45 5.02 6.56
CA GLU A 429 4.72 4.38 6.93
C GLU A 429 4.80 2.93 6.42
N ARG A 430 3.64 2.33 6.14
CA ARG A 430 3.54 0.98 5.59
C ARG A 430 4.15 0.92 4.19
N VAL A 431 4.83 -0.19 3.94
CA VAL A 431 5.42 -0.53 2.65
C VAL A 431 4.72 -1.77 2.11
N GLN A 432 4.31 -1.71 0.85
CA GLN A 432 3.83 -2.86 0.09
C GLN A 432 4.36 -2.74 -1.34
N THR A 433 4.77 -3.87 -1.91
CA THR A 433 5.36 -3.95 -3.25
C THR A 433 4.39 -4.52 -4.26
N ASP A 434 3.35 -5.21 -3.79
CA ASP A 434 2.32 -5.83 -4.62
C ASP A 434 0.92 -5.33 -4.25
N SER A 435 -0.04 -5.68 -5.09
CA SER A 435 -1.47 -5.40 -4.90
C SER A 435 -2.21 -6.57 -4.22
N PHE A 436 -1.49 -7.54 -3.66
CA PHE A 436 -2.04 -8.81 -3.14
C PHE A 436 -2.08 -8.84 -1.62
N VAL A 437 -0.99 -8.46 -0.96
CA VAL A 437 -0.81 -8.63 0.49
C VAL A 437 -1.87 -7.88 1.29
N SER A 438 -2.23 -6.67 0.87
CA SER A 438 -3.25 -5.86 1.54
C SER A 438 -4.04 -5.06 0.52
N ASN A 439 -5.30 -5.44 0.37
CA ASN A 439 -6.23 -4.83 -0.55
C ASN A 439 -7.66 -4.89 0.04
N GLU A 440 -8.58 -4.20 -0.61
CA GLU A 440 -10.01 -4.27 -0.33
C GLU A 440 -10.67 -5.08 -1.45
N LEU A 441 -11.45 -6.11 -1.08
CA LEU A 441 -12.28 -6.87 -2.00
C LEU A 441 -13.69 -6.26 -1.99
N ASP A 442 -14.18 -5.87 -3.17
CA ASP A 442 -15.56 -5.40 -3.32
C ASP A 442 -16.53 -6.57 -3.56
N ASP A 443 -17.81 -6.27 -3.65
CA ASP A 443 -18.86 -7.25 -3.86
C ASP A 443 -18.65 -7.98 -5.21
N PRO A 444 -18.49 -9.32 -5.22
CA PRO A 444 -18.31 -10.10 -6.43
C PRO A 444 -19.51 -10.00 -7.39
N ASP A 445 -20.72 -9.78 -6.86
CA ASP A 445 -21.94 -9.73 -7.67
C ASP A 445 -21.97 -8.48 -8.57
N GLU A 446 -21.22 -7.43 -8.27
CA GLU A 446 -21.14 -6.22 -9.12
C GLU A 446 -20.48 -6.48 -10.48
N LEU A 447 -19.73 -7.56 -10.62
CA LEU A 447 -19.16 -7.94 -11.91
C LEU A 447 -20.20 -8.53 -12.86
N THR A 448 -21.33 -9.00 -12.32
CA THR A 448 -22.42 -9.54 -13.11
C THR A 448 -23.10 -8.41 -13.90
N VAL A 449 -23.27 -8.61 -15.21
CA VAL A 449 -23.95 -7.63 -16.07
C VAL A 449 -25.04 -8.34 -16.84
N THR A 450 -26.19 -7.69 -16.86
CA THR A 450 -27.31 -8.08 -17.71
C THR A 450 -27.13 -7.43 -19.08
N ARG A 451 -26.96 -8.24 -20.12
CA ARG A 451 -26.94 -7.79 -21.52
C ARG A 451 -28.08 -8.46 -22.26
N ASN A 452 -28.91 -7.69 -22.95
CA ASN A 452 -30.07 -8.18 -23.71
C ASN A 452 -30.99 -9.08 -22.86
N GLY A 453 -31.28 -8.66 -21.63
CA GLY A 453 -32.13 -9.41 -20.69
C GLY A 453 -31.49 -10.68 -20.09
N ARG A 454 -30.25 -11.02 -20.44
CA ARG A 454 -29.55 -12.22 -19.94
C ARG A 454 -28.37 -11.83 -19.03
N THR A 455 -28.29 -12.47 -17.86
CA THR A 455 -27.19 -12.32 -16.91
C THR A 455 -26.42 -13.63 -16.84
N GLN A 456 -25.32 -13.73 -17.59
CA GLN A 456 -24.56 -14.98 -17.74
C GLN A 456 -23.99 -15.50 -16.41
N LEU A 457 -23.62 -14.61 -15.50
CA LEU A 457 -22.96 -14.93 -14.23
C LEU A 457 -23.92 -14.94 -13.01
N LYS A 458 -25.25 -14.99 -13.20
CA LYS A 458 -26.24 -14.85 -12.11
C LYS A 458 -26.13 -15.91 -11.01
N HIS A 459 -25.67 -17.12 -11.35
CA HIS A 459 -25.54 -18.25 -10.42
C HIS A 459 -24.08 -18.72 -10.27
N TRP A 460 -23.14 -17.78 -10.34
CA TRP A 460 -21.71 -18.11 -10.29
C TRP A 460 -21.32 -18.93 -9.05
N GLN A 461 -22.01 -18.74 -7.93
CA GLN A 461 -21.79 -19.45 -6.67
C GLN A 461 -22.12 -20.94 -6.72
N SER A 462 -23.00 -21.36 -7.64
CA SER A 462 -23.34 -22.77 -7.83
C SER A 462 -22.18 -23.56 -8.45
N PHE A 463 -21.19 -22.87 -9.04
CA PHE A 463 -20.05 -23.47 -9.71
C PHE A 463 -18.80 -23.38 -8.84
N HIS A 464 -18.40 -24.49 -8.24
CA HIS A 464 -17.22 -24.58 -7.35
C HIS A 464 -15.89 -24.20 -8.02
N MET A 465 -15.82 -24.19 -9.36
CA MET A 465 -14.63 -23.79 -10.13
C MET A 465 -14.63 -22.31 -10.54
N LEU A 466 -15.64 -21.53 -10.16
CA LEU A 466 -15.81 -20.13 -10.57
C LEU A 466 -15.76 -19.21 -9.35
N GLY A 467 -14.74 -18.36 -9.30
CA GLY A 467 -14.62 -17.27 -8.34
C GLY A 467 -14.68 -15.91 -9.04
N LEU A 468 -15.55 -15.02 -8.57
CA LEU A 468 -15.57 -13.62 -9.02
C LEU A 468 -14.70 -12.77 -8.09
N LEU A 469 -13.82 -11.96 -8.67
CA LEU A 469 -12.85 -11.16 -7.95
C LEU A 469 -12.89 -9.71 -8.43
N ASN A 470 -13.17 -8.80 -7.51
CA ASN A 470 -13.20 -7.37 -7.75
C ASN A 470 -12.28 -6.66 -6.74
N LEU A 471 -11.06 -6.33 -7.17
CA LEU A 471 -10.11 -5.57 -6.36
C LEU A 471 -10.46 -4.09 -6.41
N VAL A 472 -10.34 -3.39 -5.28
CA VAL A 472 -10.64 -1.95 -5.22
C VAL A 472 -9.39 -1.10 -5.50
N TYR A 473 -8.22 -1.53 -5.03
CA TYR A 473 -6.99 -0.76 -5.18
C TYR A 473 -5.89 -1.54 -5.92
N ASP A 474 -4.95 -0.80 -6.48
CA ASP A 474 -3.67 -1.33 -6.95
C ASP A 474 -2.53 -0.45 -6.43
N VAL A 475 -1.31 -0.98 -6.53
CA VAL A 475 -0.08 -0.24 -6.22
C VAL A 475 0.68 0.05 -7.50
N THR A 476 1.08 1.30 -7.68
CA THR A 476 1.87 1.76 -8.82
C THR A 476 3.30 1.98 -8.37
N PRO A 477 4.28 1.31 -8.99
CA PRO A 477 5.70 1.58 -8.75
C PRO A 477 6.07 3.05 -8.98
N PRO A 478 7.01 3.61 -8.21
CA PRO A 478 7.40 5.01 -8.32
C PRO A 478 8.00 5.35 -9.70
N ASP A 479 8.56 4.37 -10.42
CA ASP A 479 9.18 4.58 -11.74
C ASP A 479 8.18 5.03 -12.82
N PHE A 480 6.88 4.76 -12.61
CA PHE A 480 5.80 5.17 -13.52
C PHE A 480 5.13 6.49 -13.10
N VAL A 481 5.62 7.14 -12.04
CA VAL A 481 5.05 8.38 -11.52
C VAL A 481 6.13 9.45 -11.47
N ASP A 482 5.96 10.49 -12.29
CA ASP A 482 6.99 11.51 -12.45
C ASP A 482 6.94 12.56 -11.34
N LEU A 483 5.74 12.89 -10.83
CA LEU A 483 5.58 13.93 -9.82
C LEU A 483 4.46 13.64 -8.82
N VAL A 484 4.72 13.94 -7.54
CA VAL A 484 3.70 14.00 -6.49
C VAL A 484 3.49 15.45 -6.09
N ILE A 485 2.25 15.93 -6.23
CA ILE A 485 1.85 17.27 -5.82
C ILE A 485 1.19 17.18 -4.43
N THR A 486 1.82 17.82 -3.46
CA THR A 486 1.37 17.92 -2.07
C THR A 486 1.20 19.38 -1.67
N GLU A 487 0.64 19.65 -0.50
CA GLU A 487 0.54 21.01 0.02
C GLU A 487 1.90 21.63 0.42
N LEU A 488 2.95 20.81 0.54
CA LEU A 488 4.32 21.29 0.77
C LEU A 488 5.04 21.68 -0.53
N GLY A 489 4.42 21.38 -1.68
CA GLY A 489 5.00 21.57 -3.00
C GLY A 489 5.08 20.28 -3.80
N MET A 490 5.84 20.36 -4.89
CA MET A 490 6.04 19.28 -5.85
C MET A 490 7.27 18.47 -5.45
N ILE A 491 7.07 17.18 -5.17
CA ILE A 491 8.11 16.28 -4.68
C ILE A 491 8.15 15.00 -5.53
N PRO A 492 9.30 14.31 -5.61
CA PRO A 492 9.34 12.96 -6.18
C PRO A 492 8.71 11.96 -5.21
N CYS A 493 8.25 10.82 -5.73
CA CYS A 493 7.68 9.72 -4.95
C CYS A 493 8.58 9.23 -3.81
N THR A 494 9.90 9.28 -4.00
CA THR A 494 10.90 8.82 -3.02
C THR A 494 11.03 9.74 -1.80
N SER A 495 10.47 10.95 -1.84
CA SER A 495 10.52 11.92 -0.73
C SER A 495 9.41 11.74 0.31
N VAL A 496 8.45 10.83 0.08
CA VAL A 496 7.37 10.50 1.04
C VAL A 496 7.86 10.25 2.48
N PRO A 497 8.88 9.39 2.74
CA PRO A 497 9.37 9.16 4.10
C PRO A 497 10.04 10.40 4.73
N VAL A 498 10.61 11.28 3.92
CA VAL A 498 11.17 12.56 4.40
C VAL A 498 10.05 13.44 4.94
N VAL A 499 8.95 13.57 4.20
CA VAL A 499 7.78 14.35 4.62
C VAL A 499 7.15 13.77 5.88
N LEU A 500 7.01 12.44 5.97
CA LEU A 500 6.52 11.76 7.17
C LEU A 500 7.40 12.09 8.39
N ARG A 501 8.71 12.10 8.23
CA ARG A 501 9.65 12.45 9.31
C ARG A 501 9.52 13.90 9.74
N VAL A 502 9.49 14.86 8.81
CA VAL A 502 9.35 16.28 9.17
C VAL A 502 8.03 16.51 9.91
N LYS A 503 6.92 15.95 9.40
CA LYS A 503 5.61 16.11 10.03
C LYS A 503 5.46 15.39 11.37
N ASN A 504 6.23 14.33 11.63
CA ASN A 504 6.23 13.65 12.92
C ASN A 504 7.06 14.38 13.98
N VAL A 505 7.97 15.28 13.59
CA VAL A 505 8.76 16.11 14.52
C VAL A 505 7.97 17.35 14.96
N ASP A 506 7.17 17.92 14.05
CA ASP A 506 6.32 19.08 14.34
C ASP A 506 4.99 18.73 15.04
N GLN A 507 4.74 17.45 15.29
CA GLN A 507 3.53 16.92 15.94
C GLN A 507 3.86 16.25 17.27
#